data_AF-A0A3N2CW00-F1
#
_entry.id   AF-A0A3N2CW00-F1
#
_cell.length_a   1.000
_cell.length_b   1.000
_cell.length_c   1.000
_cell.angle_alpha   90.00
_cell.angle_beta   90.00
_cell.angle_gamma   90.00
#
_symmetry.space_group_name_H-M   'P 1'
#
loop_
_entity.id
_entity.type
_entity.pdbx_description
1 polymer ?
#
loop_
_entity_poly.entity_id
_entity_poly.type
_entity_poly.pdbx_seq_one_letter_code
_entity_poly.pdbx_strand_id
1 'polypeptide(L)' 'MSREFEFKMRVTACDREGYYYPRWDQARTVTAIATTEQQAINDVAAALGPCRDGRNWYWGFKVDAMKAVTP' A
#
# COMPACT_ATOMS: atom_id res chain seq x y z
N MET A 1 8.31 -5.74 23.69
CA MET A 1 7.05 -5.41 22.99
C MET A 1 7.42 -4.59 21.77
N SER A 2 7.15 -5.07 20.57
CA SER A 2 7.35 -4.28 19.35
C SER A 2 6.32 -3.16 19.34
N ARG A 3 6.75 -1.91 19.10
CA ARG A 3 5.80 -0.79 18.93
C ARG A 3 5.06 -0.98 17.61
N GLU A 4 3.75 -0.89 17.65
CA GLU A 4 2.91 -0.90 16.46
C GLU A 4 2.68 0.53 15.97
N PHE A 5 2.58 0.67 14.65
CA PHE A 5 2.34 1.92 13.97
C PHE A 5 1.14 1.78 13.05
N GLU A 6 0.31 2.81 13.03
CA GLU A 6 -0.72 3.00 12.02
C GLU A 6 -0.08 3.68 10.80
N PHE A 7 -0.10 2.99 9.67
CA PHE A 7 0.36 3.49 8.38
C PHE A 7 -0.85 3.87 7.53
N LYS A 8 -0.96 5.15 7.18
CA LYS A 8 -1.92 5.63 6.18
C LYS A 8 -1.24 5.65 4.82
N MET A 9 -1.80 4.91 3.88
CA MET A 9 -1.22 4.68 2.57
C MET A 9 -2.22 4.98 1.45
N ARG A 10 -1.69 5.30 0.29
CA ARG A 10 -2.39 5.30 -0.99
C ARG A 10 -2.00 4.08 -1.80
N VAL A 11 -2.99 3.48 -2.45
CA VAL A 11 -2.81 2.34 -3.35
C VAL A 11 -3.44 2.62 -4.69
N THR A 12 -2.73 2.33 -5.77
CA THR A 12 -3.25 2.37 -7.13
C THR A 12 -2.73 1.18 -7.93
N ALA A 13 -3.46 0.78 -8.97
CA ALA A 13 -2.90 -0.10 -9.99
C ALA A 13 -1.88 0.70 -10.83
N CYS A 14 -0.76 0.08 -11.19
CA CYS A 14 0.22 0.61 -12.13
C CYS A 14 0.81 -0.52 -12.99
N ASP A 15 1.30 -0.19 -14.18
CA ASP A 15 2.02 -1.16 -15.00
C ASP A 15 3.48 -1.28 -14.56
N ARG A 16 4.12 -2.40 -14.90
CA ARG A 16 5.56 -2.61 -14.62
C ARG A 16 6.48 -1.94 -15.63
N GLU A 17 5.97 -1.68 -16.83
CA GLU A 17 6.77 -1.10 -17.92
C GLU A 17 6.86 0.43 -17.84
N GLY A 18 6.16 1.06 -16.89
CA GLY A 18 6.21 2.51 -16.68
C GLY A 18 5.49 3.31 -17.77
N TYR A 19 4.73 2.63 -18.64
CA TYR A 19 3.88 3.27 -19.65
C TYR A 19 2.71 4.01 -18.98
N TYR A 20 2.26 3.49 -17.84
CA TYR A 20 1.31 4.13 -16.93
C TYR A 20 1.98 4.34 -15.57
N TYR A 21 2.57 5.53 -15.38
CA TYR A 21 2.95 6.00 -14.05
C TYR A 21 1.80 5.81 -13.05
N PRO A 22 2.10 5.52 -11.76
CA PRO A 22 1.04 5.29 -10.78
C PRO A 22 0.10 6.49 -10.73
N ARG A 23 -1.17 6.27 -11.11
CA ARG A 23 -2.21 7.30 -11.10
C ARG A 23 -2.63 7.61 -9.67
N TRP A 24 -1.80 8.37 -8.96
CA TRP A 24 -2.02 8.74 -7.57
C TRP A 24 -3.28 9.59 -7.36
N ASP A 25 -3.78 10.22 -8.42
CA ASP A 25 -5.08 10.89 -8.48
C ASP A 25 -6.27 9.92 -8.35
N GLN A 26 -6.09 8.66 -8.77
CA GLN A 26 -7.08 7.59 -8.67
C GLN A 26 -6.80 6.63 -7.50
N ALA A 27 -5.81 6.93 -6.67
CA ALA A 27 -5.41 6.05 -5.59
C ALA A 27 -6.47 5.99 -4.48
N ARG A 28 -6.76 4.77 -4.02
CA ARG A 28 -7.57 4.56 -2.80
C ARG A 28 -6.69 4.76 -1.57
N THR A 29 -7.27 5.32 -0.52
CA THR A 29 -6.62 5.40 0.78
C THR A 29 -6.90 4.13 1.58
N VAL A 30 -5.86 3.56 2.18
CA VAL A 30 -5.93 2.39 3.05
C VAL A 30 -5.09 2.64 4.31
N THR A 31 -5.48 1.99 5.40
CA THR A 31 -4.77 2.09 6.67
C THR A 31 -4.42 0.69 7.14
N ALA A 32 -3.21 0.50 7.65
CA ALA A 32 -2.78 -0.77 8.24
C ALA A 32 -2.00 -0.53 9.52
N ILE A 33 -2.21 -1.40 10.51
CA ILE A 33 -1.43 -1.42 11.73
C ILE A 33 -0.34 -2.49 11.56
N ALA A 34 0.91 -2.08 11.68
CA ALA A 34 2.04 -3.00 11.57
C ALA A 34 3.24 -2.50 12.37
N THR A 35 4.22 -3.37 12.57
CA THR A 35 5.49 -3.01 13.23
C THR A 35 6.46 -2.30 12.30
N THR A 36 6.31 -2.48 10.98
CA THR A 36 7.15 -1.86 9.95
C THR A 36 6.33 -1.47 8.73
N GLU A 37 6.84 -0.53 7.95
CA GLU A 37 6.22 -0.10 6.69
C GLU A 37 6.09 -1.27 5.69
N GLN A 38 7.15 -2.08 5.54
CA GLN A 38 7.13 -3.22 4.63
C GLN A 38 6.07 -4.25 5.03
N GLN A 39 5.89 -4.48 6.34
CA GLN A 39 4.86 -5.37 6.85
C GLN A 39 3.46 -4.83 6.50
N ALA A 40 3.21 -3.53 6.73
CA ALA A 40 1.95 -2.89 6.37
C ALA A 40 1.65 -3.02 4.86
N ILE A 41 2.64 -2.80 4.00
CA ILE A 41 2.51 -2.97 2.55
C ILE A 41 2.17 -4.42 2.19
N ASN A 42 2.86 -5.40 2.79
CA ASN A 42 2.62 -6.82 2.54
C ASN A 42 1.21 -7.24 2.95
N ASP A 43 0.75 -6.80 4.13
CA ASP A 43 -0.57 -7.14 4.66
C ASP A 43 -1.68 -6.56 3.78
N VAL A 44 -1.52 -5.30 3.35
CA VAL A 44 -2.46 -4.68 2.42
C VAL A 44 -2.40 -5.36 1.06
N ALA A 45 -1.21 -5.64 0.52
CA ALA A 45 -1.07 -6.33 -0.77
C ALA A 45 -1.75 -7.72 -0.75
N ALA A 46 -1.61 -8.46 0.34
CA ALA A 46 -2.28 -9.74 0.53
C ALA A 46 -3.81 -9.60 0.58
N ALA A 47 -4.32 -8.61 1.31
CA ALA A 47 -5.76 -8.34 1.41
C ALA A 47 -6.38 -7.90 0.07
N LEU A 48 -5.63 -7.18 -0.75
CA LEU A 48 -6.08 -6.73 -2.07
C LEU A 48 -6.09 -7.83 -3.13
N GLY A 49 -5.28 -8.88 -2.93
CA GLY A 49 -5.09 -9.93 -3.90
C GLY A 49 -4.40 -9.45 -5.19
N PRO A 50 -4.44 -10.26 -6.26
CA PRO A 50 -3.82 -9.91 -7.53
C PRO A 50 -4.44 -8.65 -8.15
N CYS A 51 -3.61 -7.84 -8.81
CA CYS A 51 -4.08 -6.63 -9.48
C CYS A 51 -5.06 -6.99 -10.61
N ARG A 52 -6.25 -6.37 -10.58
CA ARG A 52 -7.39 -6.75 -11.46
C ARG A 52 -7.11 -6.55 -12.95
N ASP A 53 -6.24 -5.62 -13.30
CA ASP A 53 -6.04 -5.17 -14.69
C ASP A 53 -5.16 -6.13 -15.55
N GLY A 54 -4.81 -7.30 -15.03
CA GLY A 54 -4.26 -8.42 -15.82
C GLY A 54 -2.73 -8.60 -15.74
N ARG A 55 -2.17 -9.33 -16.72
CA ARG A 55 -0.72 -9.57 -16.81
C ARG A 55 0.00 -8.22 -16.96
N ASN A 56 1.04 -8.01 -16.15
CA ASN A 56 1.90 -6.82 -16.08
C ASN A 56 1.39 -5.62 -15.26
N TRP A 57 0.26 -5.76 -14.55
CA TRP A 57 -0.21 -4.77 -13.59
C TRP A 57 0.10 -5.16 -12.15
N TYR A 58 0.44 -4.17 -11.33
CA TYR A 58 0.88 -4.29 -9.95
C TYR A 58 0.20 -3.25 -9.08
N TRP A 59 0.11 -3.52 -7.78
CA TRP A 59 -0.31 -2.51 -6.81
C TRP A 59 0.89 -1.63 -6.47
N GLY A 60 0.80 -0.34 -6.81
CA GLY A 60 1.69 0.69 -6.30
C GLY A 60 1.23 1.15 -4.92
N PHE A 61 2.17 1.30 -4.00
CA PHE A 61 1.92 1.75 -2.62
C PHE A 61 2.70 3.04 -2.35
N LYS A 62 2.07 3.99 -1.66
CA LYS A 62 2.72 5.18 -1.13
C LYS A 62 2.26 5.44 0.28
N VAL A 63 3.18 5.51 1.22
CA VAL A 63 2.88 5.84 2.60
C VAL A 63 2.84 7.35 2.73
N ASP A 64 1.71 7.87 3.21
CA ASP A 64 1.51 9.31 3.40
C ASP A 64 1.73 9.73 4.85
N ALA A 65 1.47 8.84 5.81
CA ALA A 65 1.71 9.10 7.22
C ALA A 65 1.94 7.81 8.00
N MET A 66 2.75 7.93 9.06
CA MET A 66 2.98 6.90 10.07
C MET A 66 2.72 7.51 11.45
N LYS A 67 1.93 6.83 12.28
CA LYS A 67 1.63 7.25 13.65
C LYS A 67 1.86 6.08 14.60
N ALA A 68 2.49 6.33 15.75
CA ALA A 68 2.60 5.31 16.78
C ALA A 68 1.20 5.00 17.34
N VAL A 69 0.85 3.73 17.41
CA VAL A 69 -0.33 3.29 18.15
C VAL A 69 0.08 3.27 19.61
N THR A 70 -0.50 4.17 20.41
CA THR A 70 -0.25 4.18 21.85
C THR A 70 -1.12 3.08 22.46
N PRO A 71 -0.57 2.21 23.32
CA PRO A 71 -1.35 1.17 24.00
C PRO A 71 -2.43 1.73 24.90
#